data_AF-A0A929IBR2-F1
#
_entry.id   AF-A0A929IBR2-F1
#
_cell.length_a   1.000
_cell.length_b   1.000
_cell.length_c   1.000
_cell.angle_alpha   90.00
_cell.angle_beta   90.00
_cell.angle_gamma   90.00
#
_symmetry.space_group_name_H-M   'P 1'
#
loop_
_entity.id
_entity.type
_entity.pdbx_description
1 polymer ?
#
loop_
_entity_poly.entity_id
_entity_poly.type
_entity_poly.pdbx_seq_one_letter_code
_entity_poly.pdbx_strand_id
1 'polypeptide(L)'
;MMRSTKTKSELLCFYLPFFIIVIFGIILRLDQFTQQVLLDDEWHAIHQLLKGHPEKLFLTFGHADFSIPLALLYWLQLNLFGLSETGMRWPMMLAGISTLVAFPLYIRKFFDNKTTLIFSLLLSLSPLLVIYSRTARPYSITLLLSLVAVAAFYKFVSVEKSTWKPGLTYVSCALLSAWLHLITLPMLVAPFIIIGFPLILRRDWKKTRRVIYLGGLLTAGLLILVLPPLLEHPEALVNKLGVHTPELRTLYGALFTWLGVSSTLLMLTGVLLAITGARQSWQRFPIMPSLIAGIGLTLVAILLTQPAWIRNPLTFSRYLLPMIPLLL
;
A
#
# COMPACT_ATOMS: atom_id res chain seq x y z
N MET A 1 -15.09 20.65 -21.75
CA MET A 1 -13.98 19.73 -22.06
C MET A 1 -14.58 18.53 -22.79
N MET A 2 -14.54 18.54 -24.13
CA MET A 2 -15.14 17.51 -24.98
C MET A 2 -14.47 16.16 -24.70
N ARG A 3 -15.22 15.18 -24.20
CA ARG A 3 -14.82 13.77 -24.26
C ARG A 3 -14.86 13.39 -25.74
N SER A 4 -13.72 13.41 -26.41
CA SER A 4 -13.55 12.72 -27.69
C SER A 4 -14.04 11.28 -27.51
N THR A 5 -15.11 10.92 -28.22
CA THR A 5 -15.63 9.56 -28.27
C THR A 5 -14.60 8.71 -29.00
N LYS A 6 -13.72 8.06 -28.22
CA LYS A 6 -12.75 7.09 -28.75
C LYS A 6 -13.47 6.08 -29.65
N THR A 7 -12.90 5.79 -30.80
CA THR A 7 -13.50 4.84 -31.75
C THR A 7 -13.54 3.43 -31.11
N LYS A 8 -14.50 2.59 -31.53
CA LYS A 8 -14.58 1.19 -31.04
C LYS A 8 -13.24 0.45 -31.23
N SER A 9 -12.55 0.71 -32.33
CA SER A 9 -11.23 0.17 -32.64
C SER A 9 -10.17 0.58 -31.59
N GLU A 10 -10.09 1.86 -31.24
CA GLU A 10 -9.15 2.36 -30.22
C GLU A 10 -9.41 1.78 -28.82
N LEU A 11 -10.67 1.49 -28.50
CA LEU A 11 -11.02 0.84 -27.24
C LEU A 11 -10.54 -0.62 -27.26
N LEU A 12 -10.80 -1.37 -28.34
CA LEU A 12 -10.34 -2.74 -28.52
C LEU A 12 -8.81 -2.87 -28.46
N CYS A 13 -8.07 -1.98 -29.14
CA CYS A 13 -6.61 -1.98 -29.17
C CYS A 13 -5.96 -1.82 -27.79
N PHE A 14 -6.65 -1.24 -26.80
CA PHE A 14 -6.14 -1.15 -25.43
C PHE A 14 -6.69 -2.27 -24.55
N TYR A 15 -8.00 -2.48 -24.54
CA TYR A 15 -8.61 -3.37 -23.54
C TYR A 15 -8.29 -4.84 -23.79
N LEU A 16 -8.10 -5.27 -25.03
CA LEU A 16 -7.70 -6.64 -25.34
C LEU A 16 -6.30 -6.97 -24.77
N PRO A 17 -5.21 -6.24 -25.12
CA PRO A 17 -3.90 -6.52 -24.52
C PRO A 17 -3.89 -6.28 -23.01
N PHE A 18 -4.61 -5.26 -22.51
CA PHE A 18 -4.73 -5.04 -21.07
C PHE A 18 -5.38 -6.25 -20.37
N PHE A 19 -6.44 -6.82 -20.93
CA PHE A 19 -7.09 -8.00 -20.38
C PHE A 19 -6.15 -9.21 -20.38
N ILE A 20 -5.39 -9.43 -21.47
CA ILE A 20 -4.39 -10.52 -21.53
C ILE A 20 -3.33 -10.34 -20.44
N ILE A 21 -2.81 -9.12 -20.24
CA ILE A 21 -1.83 -8.81 -19.19
C ILE A 21 -2.42 -9.06 -17.80
N VAL A 22 -3.67 -8.67 -17.56
CA VAL A 22 -4.35 -8.91 -16.27
C VAL A 22 -4.51 -10.41 -16.02
N ILE A 23 -5.00 -11.18 -17.00
CA ILE A 23 -5.13 -12.64 -16.87
C ILE A 23 -3.78 -13.29 -16.59
N PHE A 24 -2.74 -12.89 -17.31
CA PHE A 24 -1.39 -13.37 -17.07
C PHE A 24 -0.91 -13.07 -15.64
N GLY A 25 -1.08 -11.83 -15.17
CA GLY A 25 -0.74 -11.47 -13.79
C GLY A 25 -1.59 -12.14 -12.71
N ILE A 26 -2.84 -12.52 -13.02
CA ILE A 26 -3.69 -13.35 -12.15
C ILE A 26 -3.15 -14.78 -12.08
N ILE A 27 -2.79 -15.38 -13.22
CA ILE A 27 -2.21 -16.73 -13.27
C ILE A 27 -0.95 -16.80 -12.41
N LEU A 28 -0.03 -15.82 -12.53
CA LEU A 28 1.18 -15.77 -11.70
C LEU A 28 0.89 -15.67 -10.20
N ARG A 29 -0.22 -15.04 -9.81
CA ARG A 29 -0.62 -14.92 -8.40
C ARG A 29 -1.36 -16.15 -7.88
N LEU A 30 -2.11 -16.83 -8.72
CA LEU A 30 -2.83 -18.05 -8.35
C LEU A 30 -1.94 -19.30 -8.39
N ASP A 31 -0.77 -19.21 -9.03
CA ASP A 31 0.20 -20.29 -9.05
C ASP A 31 0.55 -20.77 -7.63
N GLN A 32 0.33 -22.07 -7.41
CA GLN A 32 0.50 -22.79 -6.13
C GLN A 32 -0.24 -22.20 -4.92
N PHE A 33 -1.22 -21.33 -5.14
CA PHE A 33 -1.84 -20.55 -4.05
C PHE A 33 -2.45 -21.40 -2.93
N THR A 34 -3.07 -22.53 -3.28
CA THR A 34 -3.69 -23.45 -2.31
C THR A 34 -2.72 -24.47 -1.72
N GLN A 35 -1.50 -24.58 -2.25
CA GLN A 35 -0.51 -25.59 -1.86
C GLN A 35 0.57 -25.03 -0.92
N GLN A 36 0.60 -23.71 -0.73
CA GLN A 36 1.60 -23.05 0.11
C GLN A 36 1.31 -23.30 1.60
N VAL A 37 2.33 -23.76 2.33
CA VAL A 37 2.31 -23.78 3.81
C VAL A 37 2.51 -22.37 4.37
N LEU A 38 2.12 -22.13 5.63
CA LEU A 38 2.40 -20.86 6.31
C LEU A 38 3.90 -20.68 6.54
N LEU A 39 4.41 -19.48 6.25
CA LEU A 39 5.82 -19.13 6.40
C LEU A 39 6.00 -17.99 7.40
N ASP A 40 7.07 -18.09 8.20
CA ASP A 40 7.65 -16.96 8.95
C ASP A 40 6.58 -16.14 9.73
N ASP A 41 6.45 -14.84 9.39
CA ASP A 41 5.53 -13.88 10.02
C ASP A 41 4.02 -14.25 9.93
N GLU A 42 3.63 -15.21 9.09
CA GLU A 42 2.23 -15.69 8.99
C GLU A 42 1.80 -16.44 10.27
N TRP A 43 2.75 -17.09 10.96
CA TRP A 43 2.49 -17.83 12.20
C TRP A 43 2.13 -16.93 13.38
N HIS A 44 2.55 -15.66 13.37
CA HIS A 44 2.28 -14.73 14.47
C HIS A 44 0.78 -14.57 14.74
N ALA A 45 -0.04 -14.47 13.69
CA ALA A 45 -1.49 -14.36 13.85
C ALA A 45 -2.09 -15.65 14.43
N ILE A 46 -1.62 -16.83 14.00
CA ILE A 46 -2.07 -18.12 14.53
C ILE A 46 -1.78 -18.25 16.03
N HIS A 47 -0.57 -17.89 16.47
CA HIS A 47 -0.22 -17.93 17.89
C HIS A 47 -1.09 -17.01 18.75
N GLN A 48 -1.57 -15.89 18.20
CA GLN A 48 -2.48 -14.99 18.90
C GLN A 48 -3.90 -15.56 18.97
N LEU A 49 -4.38 -16.25 17.93
CA LEU A 49 -5.67 -16.94 17.94
C LEU A 49 -5.75 -18.01 19.04
N LEU A 50 -4.65 -18.74 19.29
CA LEU A 50 -4.58 -19.74 20.37
C LEU A 50 -4.70 -19.13 21.77
N LYS A 51 -4.39 -17.84 21.92
CA LYS A 51 -4.32 -17.14 23.21
C LYS A 51 -5.53 -16.26 23.50
N GLY A 52 -6.43 -16.04 22.53
CA GLY A 52 -7.26 -14.85 22.54
C GLY A 52 -8.71 -15.02 22.08
N HIS A 53 -9.61 -14.45 22.87
CA HIS A 53 -10.93 -13.98 22.43
C HIS A 53 -10.77 -12.66 21.64
N PRO A 54 -11.75 -12.25 20.81
CA PRO A 54 -11.63 -11.09 19.92
C PRO A 54 -11.32 -9.78 20.67
N GLU A 55 -11.81 -9.62 21.89
CA GLU A 55 -11.50 -8.48 22.76
C GLU A 55 -9.99 -8.37 23.04
N LYS A 56 -9.35 -9.48 23.41
CA LYS A 56 -7.91 -9.52 23.65
C LYS A 56 -7.12 -9.26 22.37
N LEU A 57 -7.58 -9.78 21.23
CA LEU A 57 -6.95 -9.54 19.93
C LEU A 57 -6.99 -8.06 19.54
N PHE A 58 -8.08 -7.36 19.88
CA PHE A 58 -8.22 -5.93 19.63
C PHE A 58 -7.31 -5.06 20.51
N LEU A 59 -7.05 -5.49 21.74
CA LEU A 59 -6.33 -4.71 22.76
C LEU A 59 -4.82 -4.95 22.80
N THR A 60 -4.24 -5.70 21.86
CA THR A 60 -2.80 -6.00 21.89
C THR A 60 -2.13 -5.89 20.53
N PHE A 61 -0.93 -5.29 20.50
CA PHE A 61 -0.02 -5.37 19.35
C PHE A 61 0.85 -6.63 19.36
N GLY A 62 0.74 -7.44 20.42
CA GLY A 62 1.48 -8.68 20.60
C GLY A 62 2.99 -8.46 20.80
N HIS A 63 3.64 -9.48 21.36
CA HIS A 63 5.10 -9.51 21.42
C HIS A 63 5.71 -9.71 20.02
N ALA A 64 5.18 -10.70 19.28
CA ALA A 64 5.47 -10.89 17.87
C ALA A 64 4.48 -10.08 17.02
N ASP A 65 4.98 -9.44 15.95
CA ASP A 65 4.20 -8.50 15.16
C ASP A 65 3.09 -9.19 14.37
N PHE A 66 1.83 -8.85 14.66
CA PHE A 66 0.65 -9.30 13.92
C PHE A 66 -0.30 -8.14 13.62
N SER A 67 -1.17 -8.33 12.64
CA SER A 67 -2.16 -7.32 12.25
C SER A 67 -3.48 -7.57 12.97
N ILE A 68 -3.92 -6.63 13.80
CA ILE A 68 -5.17 -6.74 14.58
C ILE A 68 -6.39 -7.05 13.67
N PRO A 69 -6.64 -6.31 12.57
CA PRO A 69 -7.79 -6.60 11.71
C PRO A 69 -7.74 -8.00 11.08
N LEU A 70 -6.55 -8.48 10.71
CA LEU A 70 -6.41 -9.81 10.14
C LEU A 70 -6.63 -10.90 11.18
N ALA A 71 -6.11 -10.74 12.40
CA ALA A 71 -6.38 -11.69 13.48
C ALA A 71 -7.87 -11.76 13.83
N LEU A 72 -8.58 -10.63 13.86
CA LEU A 72 -10.03 -10.61 14.04
C LEU A 72 -10.76 -11.32 12.88
N LEU A 73 -10.33 -11.09 11.64
CA LEU A 73 -10.87 -11.80 10.48
C LEU A 73 -10.63 -13.30 10.57
N TYR A 74 -9.44 -13.73 10.98
CA TYR A 74 -9.09 -15.15 11.11
C TYR A 74 -9.84 -15.81 12.26
N TRP A 75 -10.04 -15.10 13.37
CA TRP A 75 -10.90 -15.55 14.45
C TRP A 75 -12.33 -15.79 13.95
N LEU A 76 -12.88 -14.86 13.16
CA LEU A 76 -14.21 -15.02 12.57
C LEU A 76 -14.27 -16.23 11.62
N GLN A 77 -13.28 -16.39 10.73
CA GLN A 77 -13.22 -17.53 9.82
C GLN A 77 -13.13 -18.87 10.57
N LEU A 78 -12.28 -18.93 11.60
CA LEU A 78 -12.10 -20.11 12.44
C LEU A 78 -13.42 -20.58 13.05
N ASN A 79 -14.24 -19.65 13.55
CA ASN A 79 -15.50 -19.97 14.22
C ASN A 79 -16.66 -20.26 13.25
N LEU A 80 -16.62 -19.75 12.02
CA LEU A 80 -17.71 -19.94 11.07
C LEU A 80 -17.52 -21.15 10.15
N PHE A 81 -16.31 -21.36 9.63
CA PHE A 81 -16.05 -22.36 8.57
C PHE A 81 -14.78 -23.19 8.80
N GLY A 82 -14.03 -22.89 9.87
CA GLY A 82 -12.67 -23.38 10.07
C GLY A 82 -11.63 -22.50 9.38
N LEU A 83 -10.43 -22.45 9.95
CA LEU A 83 -9.32 -21.67 9.41
C LEU A 83 -8.50 -22.52 8.43
N SER A 84 -8.16 -21.95 7.28
CA SER A 84 -7.26 -22.55 6.30
C SER A 84 -6.27 -21.51 5.79
N GLU A 85 -5.15 -21.97 5.23
CA GLU A 85 -4.11 -21.11 4.66
C GLU A 85 -4.67 -20.27 3.50
N THR A 86 -5.53 -20.86 2.68
CA THR A 86 -6.23 -20.15 1.60
C THR A 86 -7.18 -19.09 2.19
N GLY A 87 -7.90 -19.43 3.26
CA GLY A 87 -8.76 -18.52 4.01
C GLY A 87 -7.99 -17.31 4.58
N MET A 88 -6.76 -17.53 5.02
CA MET A 88 -5.92 -16.44 5.54
C MET A 88 -5.44 -15.47 4.45
N ARG A 89 -5.30 -15.94 3.20
CA ARG A 89 -4.63 -15.22 2.11
C ARG A 89 -5.58 -14.60 1.08
N TRP A 90 -6.85 -15.03 1.01
CA TRP A 90 -7.80 -14.48 0.03
C TRP A 90 -7.93 -12.95 0.06
N PRO A 91 -7.87 -12.24 1.21
CA PRO A 91 -7.98 -10.77 1.20
C PRO A 91 -6.79 -10.12 0.50
N MET A 92 -5.58 -10.66 0.69
CA MET A 92 -4.34 -10.19 0.08
C MET A 92 -4.33 -10.51 -1.41
N MET A 93 -4.82 -11.69 -1.79
CA MET A 93 -4.97 -12.09 -3.18
C MET A 93 -5.91 -11.14 -3.91
N LEU A 94 -7.09 -10.87 -3.33
CA LEU A 94 -8.07 -9.95 -3.88
C LEU A 94 -7.49 -8.53 -3.99
N ALA A 95 -6.76 -8.06 -2.98
CA ALA A 95 -6.13 -6.74 -3.03
C ALA A 95 -5.01 -6.65 -4.08
N GLY A 96 -4.22 -7.72 -4.25
CA GLY A 96 -3.18 -7.83 -5.27
C GLY A 96 -3.74 -7.77 -6.69
N ILE A 97 -4.80 -8.54 -6.97
CA ILE A 97 -5.51 -8.51 -8.25
C ILE A 97 -6.19 -7.16 -8.46
N SER A 98 -6.82 -6.60 -7.42
CA SER A 98 -7.45 -5.28 -7.49
C SER A 98 -6.43 -4.18 -7.80
N THR A 99 -5.21 -4.26 -7.27
CA THR A 99 -4.13 -3.33 -7.60
C THR A 99 -3.72 -3.47 -9.07
N LEU A 100 -3.59 -4.70 -9.56
CA LEU A 100 -3.25 -5.01 -10.96
C LEU A 100 -4.27 -4.43 -11.95
N VAL A 101 -5.54 -4.32 -11.56
CA VAL A 101 -6.60 -3.78 -12.43
C VAL A 101 -6.81 -2.29 -12.20
N ALA A 102 -7.07 -1.87 -10.96
CA ALA A 102 -7.52 -0.52 -10.66
C ALA A 102 -6.43 0.53 -10.89
N PHE A 103 -5.16 0.20 -10.58
CA PHE A 103 -4.10 1.19 -10.63
C PHE A 103 -3.66 1.55 -12.06
N PRO A 104 -3.44 0.60 -12.99
CA PRO A 104 -3.21 0.96 -14.38
C PRO A 104 -4.39 1.72 -15.02
N LEU A 105 -5.64 1.35 -14.71
CA LEU A 105 -6.81 2.09 -15.20
C LEU A 105 -6.88 3.51 -14.64
N TYR A 106 -6.39 3.74 -13.43
CA TYR A 106 -6.23 5.07 -12.87
C TYR A 106 -5.13 5.87 -13.58
N ILE A 107 -3.96 5.25 -13.81
CA ILE A 107 -2.82 5.84 -14.52
C ILE A 107 -3.16 6.21 -15.96
N ARG A 108 -3.99 5.42 -16.65
CA ARG A 108 -4.47 5.68 -18.02
C ARG A 108 -5.13 7.05 -18.20
N LYS A 109 -5.56 7.70 -17.12
CA LYS A 109 -6.12 9.06 -17.16
C LYS A 109 -5.07 10.14 -17.39
N PHE A 110 -3.80 9.83 -17.12
CA PHE A 110 -2.68 10.77 -17.12
C PHE A 110 -1.60 10.41 -18.16
N PHE A 111 -1.60 9.17 -18.65
CA PHE A 111 -0.63 8.66 -19.61
C PHE A 111 -1.31 8.02 -20.83
N ASP A 112 -0.57 7.86 -21.91
CA ASP A 112 -1.07 7.23 -23.13
C ASP A 112 -1.25 5.72 -22.95
N ASN A 113 -1.94 5.10 -23.93
CA ASN A 113 -2.25 3.67 -23.91
C ASN A 113 -0.98 2.80 -23.88
N LYS A 114 0.08 3.15 -24.61
CA LYS A 114 1.31 2.33 -24.70
C LYS A 114 2.03 2.34 -23.36
N THR A 115 2.24 3.52 -22.77
CA THR A 115 2.85 3.67 -21.44
C THR A 115 2.06 2.89 -20.39
N THR A 116 0.72 2.99 -20.42
CA THR A 116 -0.14 2.28 -19.49
C THR A 116 -0.05 0.75 -19.65
N LEU A 117 0.04 0.24 -20.88
CA LEU A 117 0.17 -1.21 -21.13
C LEU A 117 1.52 -1.75 -20.66
N ILE A 118 2.61 -1.01 -20.93
CA ILE A 118 3.95 -1.37 -20.42
C ILE A 118 3.95 -1.40 -18.89
N PHE A 119 3.43 -0.34 -18.27
CA PHE A 119 3.26 -0.28 -16.82
C PHE A 119 2.44 -1.47 -16.28
N SER A 120 1.32 -1.79 -16.94
CA SER A 120 0.48 -2.94 -16.56
C SER A 120 1.25 -4.26 -16.62
N LEU A 121 2.06 -4.45 -17.67
CA LEU A 121 2.88 -5.65 -17.85
C LEU A 121 3.94 -5.75 -16.75
N LEU A 122 4.67 -4.68 -16.48
CA LEU A 122 5.67 -4.61 -15.42
C LEU A 122 5.04 -4.88 -14.04
N LEU A 123 3.88 -4.28 -13.75
CA LEU A 123 3.13 -4.50 -12.51
C LEU A 123 2.64 -5.95 -12.37
N SER A 124 2.24 -6.58 -13.49
CA SER A 124 1.81 -7.98 -13.53
C SER A 124 2.96 -8.93 -13.18
N LEU A 125 4.18 -8.61 -13.63
CA LEU A 125 5.41 -9.39 -13.49
C LEU A 125 6.14 -9.17 -12.17
N SER A 126 5.86 -8.09 -11.43
CA SER A 126 6.60 -7.73 -10.22
C SER A 126 6.59 -8.87 -9.19
N PRO A 127 7.74 -9.54 -8.95
CA PRO A 127 7.80 -10.72 -8.08
C PRO A 127 7.38 -10.40 -6.65
N LEU A 128 7.77 -9.23 -6.13
CA LEU A 128 7.44 -8.84 -4.76
C LEU A 128 5.94 -8.60 -4.58
N LEU A 129 5.27 -8.01 -5.57
CA LEU A 129 3.81 -7.85 -5.55
C LEU A 129 3.09 -9.19 -5.69
N VAL A 130 3.63 -10.13 -6.48
CA VAL A 130 3.08 -11.49 -6.60
C VAL A 130 3.23 -12.24 -5.27
N ILE A 131 4.41 -12.19 -4.63
CA ILE A 131 4.67 -12.82 -3.33
C ILE A 131 3.71 -12.25 -2.28
N TYR A 132 3.62 -10.93 -2.13
CA TYR A 132 2.74 -10.34 -1.12
C TYR A 132 1.25 -10.45 -1.42
N SER A 133 0.86 -10.79 -2.66
CA SER A 133 -0.53 -11.19 -2.95
C SER A 133 -0.87 -12.56 -2.35
N ARG A 134 0.16 -13.39 -2.12
CA ARG A 134 0.03 -14.76 -1.60
C ARG A 134 0.42 -14.89 -0.12
N THR A 135 1.05 -13.90 0.49
CA THR A 135 1.41 -13.93 1.91
C THR A 135 0.25 -13.45 2.79
N ALA A 136 -0.09 -14.17 3.86
CA ALA A 136 -1.08 -13.81 4.89
C ALA A 136 -0.58 -12.68 5.81
N ARG A 137 -0.18 -11.57 5.18
CA ARG A 137 0.28 -10.33 5.81
C ARG A 137 -0.41 -9.14 5.14
N PRO A 138 -0.56 -7.98 5.81
CA PRO A 138 -1.39 -6.89 5.32
C PRO A 138 -0.85 -6.14 4.09
N TYR A 139 0.35 -6.49 3.59
CA TYR A 139 1.11 -5.68 2.62
C TYR A 139 0.33 -5.35 1.34
N SER A 140 -0.25 -6.34 0.64
CA SER A 140 -1.03 -6.08 -0.59
C SER A 140 -2.27 -5.23 -0.34
N ILE A 141 -2.94 -5.44 0.81
CA ILE A 141 -4.12 -4.67 1.20
C ILE A 141 -3.72 -3.22 1.47
N THR A 142 -2.68 -3.01 2.28
CA THR A 142 -2.20 -1.66 2.62
C THR A 142 -1.66 -0.90 1.42
N LEU A 143 -1.03 -1.57 0.44
CA LEU A 143 -0.62 -0.95 -0.81
C LEU A 143 -1.84 -0.41 -1.58
N LEU A 144 -2.84 -1.25 -1.81
CA LEU A 144 -4.07 -0.86 -2.50
C LEU A 144 -4.76 0.30 -1.77
N LEU A 145 -4.97 0.16 -0.46
CA LEU A 145 -5.66 1.15 0.35
C LEU A 145 -4.89 2.47 0.39
N SER A 146 -3.56 2.45 0.47
CA SER A 146 -2.74 3.66 0.44
C SER A 146 -2.84 4.38 -0.90
N LEU A 147 -2.75 3.67 -2.02
CA LEU A 147 -2.89 4.25 -3.35
C LEU A 147 -4.30 4.85 -3.56
N VAL A 148 -5.34 4.13 -3.14
CA VAL A 148 -6.73 4.60 -3.20
C VAL A 148 -6.94 5.80 -2.29
N ALA A 149 -6.39 5.79 -1.07
CA ALA A 149 -6.49 6.90 -0.14
C ALA A 149 -5.85 8.17 -0.75
N VAL A 150 -4.60 8.10 -1.20
CA VAL A 150 -3.92 9.27 -1.80
C VAL A 150 -4.68 9.80 -3.02
N ALA A 151 -5.18 8.92 -3.90
CA ALA A 151 -6.01 9.30 -5.04
C ALA A 151 -7.34 9.95 -4.62
N ALA A 152 -8.00 9.41 -3.58
CA ALA A 152 -9.25 9.91 -3.05
C ALA A 152 -9.07 11.28 -2.37
N PHE A 153 -7.97 11.49 -1.64
CA PHE A 153 -7.59 12.78 -1.06
C PHE A 153 -7.43 13.84 -2.15
N TYR A 154 -6.65 13.54 -3.18
CA TYR A 154 -6.45 14.46 -4.31
C TYR A 154 -7.79 14.81 -4.97
N LYS A 155 -8.65 13.81 -5.20
CA LYS A 155 -9.98 14.04 -5.76
C LYS A 155 -10.87 14.88 -4.82
N PHE A 156 -10.81 14.65 -3.51
CA PHE A 156 -11.59 15.40 -2.52
C PHE A 156 -11.28 16.89 -2.57
N VAL A 157 -10.00 17.25 -2.66
CA VAL A 157 -9.52 18.64 -2.73
C VAL A 157 -9.74 19.26 -4.11
N SER A 158 -9.63 18.46 -5.18
CA SER A 158 -9.73 18.95 -6.57
C SER A 158 -11.15 19.27 -7.03
N VAL A 159 -12.18 18.71 -6.38
CA VAL A 159 -13.58 18.95 -6.77
C VAL A 159 -14.12 20.20 -6.07
N GLU A 160 -14.62 21.15 -6.87
CA GLU A 160 -15.21 22.42 -6.40
C GLU A 160 -16.51 22.23 -5.62
N LYS A 161 -17.34 21.28 -6.05
CA LYS A 161 -18.56 20.87 -5.34
C LYS A 161 -18.17 20.07 -4.10
N SER A 162 -18.76 20.41 -2.95
CA SER A 162 -18.54 19.66 -1.70
C SER A 162 -19.17 18.28 -1.81
N THR A 163 -18.40 17.32 -2.30
CA THR A 163 -18.79 15.90 -2.31
C THR A 163 -18.06 15.20 -1.19
N TRP A 164 -18.82 14.54 -0.31
CA TRP A 164 -18.25 13.83 0.83
C TRP A 164 -17.65 12.48 0.43
N LYS A 165 -18.10 11.88 -0.68
CA LYS A 165 -17.70 10.52 -1.10
C LYS A 165 -16.18 10.31 -1.17
N PRO A 166 -15.38 11.16 -1.85
CA PRO A 166 -13.93 10.96 -1.88
C PRO A 166 -13.28 11.15 -0.50
N GLY A 167 -13.86 12.01 0.35
CA GLY A 167 -13.42 12.18 1.73
C GLY A 167 -13.67 10.92 2.57
N LEU A 168 -14.86 10.32 2.47
CA LEU A 168 -15.14 9.05 3.14
C LEU A 168 -14.23 7.94 2.62
N THR A 169 -14.05 7.82 1.29
CA THR A 169 -13.12 6.84 0.71
C THR A 169 -11.71 7.03 1.28
N TYR A 170 -11.22 8.27 1.38
CA TYR A 170 -9.93 8.55 2.00
C TYR A 170 -9.89 8.08 3.45
N VAL A 171 -10.83 8.52 4.30
CA VAL A 171 -10.84 8.19 5.74
C VAL A 171 -10.94 6.69 5.96
N SER A 172 -11.85 6.00 5.28
CA SER A 172 -12.02 4.55 5.42
C SER A 172 -10.77 3.78 4.98
N CYS A 173 -10.17 4.12 3.82
CA CYS A 173 -8.95 3.45 3.35
C CYS A 173 -7.75 3.77 4.25
N ALA A 174 -7.60 5.02 4.68
CA ALA A 174 -6.51 5.44 5.56
C ALA A 174 -6.60 4.78 6.94
N LEU A 175 -7.78 4.79 7.57
CA LEU A 175 -8.00 4.15 8.86
C LEU A 175 -7.72 2.65 8.79
N LEU A 176 -8.29 1.96 7.80
CA LEU A 176 -8.08 0.52 7.65
C LEU A 176 -6.61 0.20 7.35
N SER A 177 -5.94 0.97 6.49
CA SER A 177 -4.51 0.76 6.19
C SER A 177 -3.63 0.97 7.42
N ALA A 178 -3.86 2.04 8.19
CA ALA A 178 -3.10 2.31 9.40
C ALA A 178 -3.36 1.27 10.50
N TRP A 179 -4.61 0.83 10.66
CA TRP A 179 -4.97 -0.21 11.63
C TRP A 179 -4.42 -1.59 11.24
N LEU A 180 -4.34 -1.88 9.93
CA LEU A 180 -3.67 -3.08 9.41
C LEU A 180 -2.16 -3.04 9.66
N HIS A 181 -1.52 -1.89 9.41
CA HIS A 181 -0.09 -1.71 9.60
C HIS A 181 0.29 -0.24 9.80
N LEU A 182 0.75 0.11 11.01
CA LEU A 182 1.08 1.49 11.40
C LEU A 182 2.18 2.15 10.56
N ILE A 183 3.07 1.36 9.94
CA ILE A 183 4.15 1.87 9.07
C ILE A 183 3.61 2.60 7.84
N THR A 184 2.33 2.43 7.51
CA THR A 184 1.66 3.09 6.38
C THR A 184 1.21 4.51 6.72
N LEU A 185 1.14 4.88 8.00
CA LEU A 185 0.65 6.19 8.44
C LEU A 185 1.38 7.38 7.78
N PRO A 186 2.72 7.39 7.62
CA PRO A 186 3.42 8.48 6.94
C PRO A 186 2.97 8.68 5.48
N MET A 187 2.69 7.59 4.76
CA MET A 187 2.12 7.65 3.41
C MET A 187 0.73 8.29 3.40
N LEU A 188 -0.10 7.99 4.40
CA LEU A 188 -1.45 8.51 4.52
C LEU A 188 -1.49 9.98 4.93
N VAL A 189 -0.49 10.45 5.69
CA VAL A 189 -0.35 11.84 6.13
C VAL A 189 0.26 12.74 5.04
N ALA A 190 1.07 12.19 4.14
CA ALA A 190 1.78 12.96 3.10
C ALA A 190 0.89 13.91 2.26
N PRO A 191 -0.33 13.55 1.83
CA PRO A 191 -1.22 14.48 1.13
C PRO A 191 -1.62 15.72 1.95
N PHE A 192 -1.71 15.64 3.28
CA PHE A 192 -1.95 16.82 4.11
C PHE A 192 -0.79 17.80 4.05
N ILE A 193 0.45 17.29 3.98
CA ILE A 193 1.64 18.14 3.88
C ILE A 193 1.75 18.71 2.47
N ILE A 194 1.63 17.88 1.44
CA ILE A 194 1.92 18.28 0.06
C ILE A 194 0.79 19.07 -0.59
N ILE A 195 -0.46 18.75 -0.26
CA ILE A 195 -1.63 19.42 -0.82
C ILE A 195 -2.28 20.32 0.24
N GLY A 196 -2.45 19.83 1.47
CA GLY A 196 -3.12 20.58 2.54
C GLY A 196 -2.39 21.84 2.98
N PHE A 197 -1.10 21.76 3.30
CA PHE A 197 -0.33 22.92 3.80
C PHE A 197 -0.27 24.09 2.80
N PRO A 198 -0.04 23.87 1.48
CA PRO A 198 -0.13 24.96 0.51
C PRO A 198 -1.48 25.66 0.42
N LEU A 199 -2.60 25.01 0.76
CA LEU A 199 -3.92 25.65 0.80
C LEU A 199 -4.01 26.72 1.89
N ILE A 200 -3.32 26.50 3.02
CA ILE A 200 -3.21 27.48 4.11
C ILE A 200 -2.41 28.70 3.62
N LEU A 201 -1.26 28.46 2.99
CA LEU A 201 -0.39 29.52 2.47
C LEU A 201 -1.09 30.36 1.39
N ARG A 202 -1.90 29.73 0.54
CA ARG A 202 -2.70 30.40 -0.50
C ARG A 202 -4.01 30.99 0.02
N ARG A 203 -4.30 30.85 1.31
CA ARG A 203 -5.54 31.33 1.97
C ARG A 203 -6.83 30.80 1.33
N ASP A 204 -6.81 29.58 0.77
CA ASP A 204 -8.02 28.89 0.27
C ASP A 204 -8.79 28.28 1.45
N TRP A 205 -9.37 29.13 2.30
CA TRP A 205 -9.98 28.73 3.57
C TRP A 205 -11.13 27.72 3.40
N LYS A 206 -11.83 27.76 2.27
CA LYS A 206 -12.89 26.80 1.96
C LYS A 206 -12.33 25.38 1.85
N LYS A 207 -11.23 25.17 1.11
CA LYS A 207 -10.59 23.86 1.02
C LYS A 207 -9.81 23.50 2.28
N THR A 208 -9.15 24.48 2.91
CA THR A 208 -8.43 24.27 4.18
C THR A 208 -9.35 23.71 5.25
N ARG A 209 -10.54 24.28 5.46
CA ARG A 209 -11.52 23.75 6.43
C ARG A 209 -11.90 22.30 6.12
N ARG A 210 -12.14 21.97 4.84
CA ARG A 210 -12.47 20.60 4.41
C ARG A 210 -11.34 19.61 4.73
N VAL A 211 -10.09 20.01 4.49
CA VAL A 211 -8.91 19.20 4.82
C VAL A 211 -8.75 19.05 6.33
N ILE A 212 -8.96 20.12 7.12
CA ILE A 212 -8.94 20.04 8.59
C ILE A 212 -9.99 19.07 9.12
N TYR A 213 -11.24 19.15 8.63
CA TYR A 213 -12.28 18.18 9.03
C TYR A 213 -11.89 16.75 8.68
N LEU A 214 -11.30 16.53 7.51
CA LEU A 214 -10.83 15.21 7.08
C LEU A 214 -9.72 14.68 8.00
N GLY A 215 -8.78 15.56 8.38
CA GLY A 215 -7.72 15.26 9.34
C GLY A 215 -8.29 14.93 10.72
N GLY A 216 -9.24 15.72 11.21
CA GLY A 216 -9.93 15.47 12.48
C GLY A 216 -10.65 14.12 12.51
N LEU A 217 -11.35 13.75 11.42
CA LEU A 217 -12.00 12.44 11.30
C LEU A 217 -11.00 11.29 11.29
N LEU A 218 -9.88 11.43 10.56
CA LEU A 218 -8.82 10.44 10.55
C LEU A 218 -8.21 10.29 11.95
N THR A 219 -7.85 11.40 12.60
CA THR A 219 -7.29 11.39 13.96
C THR A 219 -8.25 10.76 14.95
N ALA A 220 -9.53 11.14 14.95
CA ALA A 220 -10.54 10.55 15.83
C ALA A 220 -10.66 9.04 15.62
N GLY A 221 -10.71 8.58 14.36
CA GLY A 221 -10.76 7.15 14.06
C GLY A 221 -9.49 6.40 14.49
N LEU A 222 -8.30 6.98 14.31
CA LEU A 222 -7.05 6.40 14.79
C LEU A 222 -7.00 6.33 16.30
N LEU A 223 -7.49 7.36 17.01
CA LEU A 223 -7.60 7.32 18.47
C LEU A 223 -8.53 6.19 18.91
N ILE A 224 -9.63 5.93 18.20
CA ILE A 224 -10.54 4.82 18.55
C ILE A 224 -9.88 3.44 18.31
N LEU A 225 -9.14 3.27 17.21
CA LEU A 225 -8.64 1.96 16.78
C LEU A 225 -7.24 1.61 17.30
N VAL A 226 -6.39 2.62 17.52
CA VAL A 226 -4.96 2.43 17.83
C VAL A 226 -4.65 2.79 19.27
N LEU A 227 -5.37 3.74 19.88
CA LEU A 227 -5.09 4.14 21.26
C LEU A 227 -5.37 3.02 22.27
N PRO A 228 -6.50 2.29 22.23
CA PRO A 228 -6.76 1.23 23.21
C PRO A 228 -5.64 0.18 23.29
N PRO A 229 -5.18 -0.46 22.20
CA PRO A 229 -4.08 -1.41 22.28
C PRO A 229 -2.73 -0.79 22.67
N LEU A 230 -2.55 0.52 22.43
CA LEU A 230 -1.34 1.23 22.84
C LEU A 230 -1.33 1.52 24.35
N LEU A 231 -2.50 1.78 24.95
CA LEU A 231 -2.64 2.04 26.38
C LEU A 231 -2.54 0.77 27.21
N GLU A 232 -3.06 -0.35 26.70
CA GLU A 232 -3.02 -1.64 27.40
C GLU A 232 -1.59 -2.21 27.48
N HIS A 233 -0.82 -2.08 26.39
CA HIS A 233 0.52 -2.66 26.26
C HIS A 233 1.52 -1.67 25.62
N PRO A 234 1.87 -0.57 26.30
CA PRO A 234 2.81 0.42 25.76
C PRO A 234 4.20 -0.18 25.46
N GLU A 235 4.62 -1.19 26.23
CA GLU A 235 5.87 -1.94 26.04
C GLU A 235 5.94 -2.65 24.69
N ALA A 236 4.81 -3.00 24.07
CA ALA A 236 4.77 -3.65 22.77
C ALA A 236 5.33 -2.76 21.65
N LEU A 237 5.28 -1.44 21.82
CA LEU A 237 5.90 -0.49 20.89
C LEU A 237 7.39 -0.33 21.20
N VAL A 238 7.75 -0.10 22.47
CA VAL A 238 9.13 0.17 22.89
C VAL A 238 10.06 -1.01 22.57
N ASN A 239 9.60 -2.24 22.81
CA ASN A 239 10.40 -3.44 22.56
C ASN A 239 10.70 -3.70 21.07
N LYS A 240 10.01 -3.00 20.16
CA LYS A 240 10.20 -3.11 18.70
C LYS A 240 11.12 -2.03 18.11
N LEU A 241 11.60 -1.09 18.93
CA LEU A 241 12.42 0.05 18.50
C LEU A 241 13.91 -0.16 18.76
N GLY A 242 14.76 0.54 18.01
CA GLY A 242 16.20 0.64 18.31
C GLY A 242 17.00 -0.63 18.07
N VAL A 243 16.50 -1.56 17.27
CA VAL A 243 17.11 -2.89 17.12
C VAL A 243 18.16 -2.89 16.02
N HIS A 244 17.81 -2.47 14.80
CA HIS A 244 18.70 -2.49 13.64
C HIS A 244 18.52 -1.25 12.78
N THR A 245 19.58 -0.85 12.08
CA THR A 245 19.55 0.23 11.08
C THR A 245 19.74 -0.32 9.67
N PRO A 246 19.12 0.30 8.63
CA PRO A 246 19.44 -0.04 7.24
C PRO A 246 20.91 0.25 6.93
N GLU A 247 21.55 -0.64 6.19
CA GLU A 247 22.93 -0.50 5.72
C GLU A 247 22.96 -0.27 4.20
N LEU A 248 24.12 0.08 3.64
CA LEU A 248 24.26 0.23 2.18
C LEU A 248 23.86 -1.05 1.42
N ARG A 249 24.20 -2.22 1.97
CA ARG A 249 23.76 -3.52 1.42
C ARG A 249 22.25 -3.70 1.44
N THR A 250 21.57 -3.13 2.43
CA THR A 250 20.11 -3.14 2.55
C THR A 250 19.49 -2.34 1.43
N LEU A 251 19.98 -1.11 1.20
CA LEU A 251 19.49 -0.22 0.15
C LEU A 251 19.75 -0.82 -1.25
N TYR A 252 20.97 -1.32 -1.47
CA TYR A 252 21.34 -1.99 -2.71
C TYR A 252 20.46 -3.22 -2.97
N GLY A 253 20.33 -4.13 -1.99
CA GLY A 253 19.50 -5.32 -2.11
C GLY A 253 18.00 -5.01 -2.30
N ALA A 254 17.52 -3.88 -1.76
CA ALA A 254 16.14 -3.46 -1.93
C ALA A 254 15.81 -3.13 -3.39
N LEU A 255 16.78 -2.59 -4.15
CA LEU A 255 16.62 -2.35 -5.59
C LEU A 255 16.41 -3.64 -6.38
N PHE A 256 17.19 -4.69 -6.10
CA PHE A 256 16.99 -6.02 -6.69
C PHE A 256 15.61 -6.57 -6.34
N THR A 257 15.19 -6.40 -5.09
CA THR A 257 13.90 -6.91 -4.60
C THR A 257 12.72 -6.18 -5.25
N TRP A 258 12.78 -4.85 -5.38
CA TRP A 258 11.72 -4.06 -6.01
C TRP A 258 11.61 -4.29 -7.52
N LEU A 259 12.75 -4.39 -8.22
CA LEU A 259 12.78 -4.64 -9.65
C LEU A 259 12.60 -6.13 -10.00
N GLY A 260 12.79 -7.04 -9.03
CA GLY A 260 12.61 -8.47 -9.23
C GLY A 260 13.67 -9.12 -10.12
N VAL A 261 14.90 -8.60 -10.09
CA VAL A 261 16.02 -9.07 -10.92
C VAL A 261 17.16 -9.56 -10.04
N SER A 262 17.99 -10.48 -10.56
CA SER A 262 19.23 -10.93 -9.92
C SER A 262 20.49 -10.32 -10.55
N SER A 263 20.39 -9.78 -11.76
CA SER A 263 21.51 -9.19 -12.50
C SER A 263 21.70 -7.71 -12.17
N THR A 264 22.92 -7.33 -11.78
CA THR A 264 23.29 -5.92 -11.53
C THR A 264 23.08 -5.06 -12.76
N LEU A 265 23.36 -5.57 -13.96
CA LEU A 265 23.15 -4.82 -15.21
C LEU A 265 21.67 -4.48 -15.38
N LEU A 266 20.78 -5.46 -15.23
CA LEU A 266 19.33 -5.23 -15.34
C LEU A 266 18.80 -4.30 -14.25
N MET A 267 19.32 -4.43 -13.02
CA MET A 267 18.98 -3.53 -11.92
C MET A 267 19.35 -2.08 -12.26
N LEU A 268 20.59 -1.84 -12.71
CA LEU A 268 21.05 -0.51 -13.10
C LEU A 268 20.26 0.05 -14.29
N THR A 269 19.97 -0.77 -15.31
CA THR A 269 19.14 -0.37 -16.44
C THR A 269 17.73 0.01 -15.99
N GLY A 270 17.11 -0.78 -15.11
CA GLY A 270 15.78 -0.47 -14.56
C GLY A 270 15.76 0.84 -13.78
N VAL A 271 16.76 1.06 -12.92
CA VAL A 271 16.92 2.33 -12.18
C VAL A 271 17.10 3.51 -13.13
N LEU A 272 17.94 3.38 -14.17
CA LEU A 272 18.14 4.43 -15.16
C LEU A 272 16.84 4.76 -15.90
N LEU A 273 16.09 3.75 -16.33
CA LEU A 273 14.78 3.95 -16.97
C LEU A 273 13.80 4.66 -16.03
N ALA A 274 13.73 4.26 -14.76
CA ALA A 274 12.90 4.92 -13.76
C ALA A 274 13.29 6.40 -13.58
N ILE A 275 14.60 6.72 -13.49
CA ILE A 275 15.11 8.09 -13.36
C ILE A 275 14.74 8.93 -14.58
N THR A 276 14.93 8.39 -15.80
CA THR A 276 14.61 9.13 -17.04
C THR A 276 13.11 9.41 -17.16
N GLY A 277 12.24 8.51 -16.70
CA GLY A 277 10.80 8.70 -16.64
C GLY A 277 10.32 9.63 -15.51
N ALA A 278 11.10 9.78 -14.43
CA ALA A 278 10.66 10.42 -13.19
C ALA A 278 10.16 11.86 -13.38
N ARG A 279 10.86 12.66 -14.21
CA ARG A 279 10.47 14.05 -14.48
C ARG A 279 9.11 14.15 -15.17
N GLN A 280 8.87 13.32 -16.18
CA GLN A 280 7.61 13.32 -16.91
C GLN A 280 6.48 12.83 -16.00
N SER A 281 6.74 11.80 -15.19
CA SER A 281 5.79 11.27 -14.22
C SER A 281 5.42 12.30 -13.16
N TRP A 282 6.39 13.06 -12.64
CA TRP A 282 6.17 14.16 -11.70
C TRP A 282 5.25 15.24 -12.27
N GLN A 283 5.42 15.60 -13.55
CA GLN A 283 4.65 16.65 -14.20
C GLN A 283 3.22 16.21 -14.57
N ARG A 284 3.03 14.93 -14.94
CA ARG A 284 1.75 14.42 -15.44
C ARG A 284 0.87 13.79 -14.38
N PHE A 285 1.45 13.21 -13.34
CA PHE A 285 0.71 12.45 -12.34
C PHE A 285 0.51 13.26 -11.05
N PRO A 286 -0.70 13.80 -10.80
CA PRO A 286 -0.89 14.82 -9.76
C PRO A 286 -0.72 14.32 -8.33
N ILE A 287 -0.79 12.99 -8.12
CA ILE A 287 -0.55 12.41 -6.79
C ILE A 287 0.92 12.02 -6.55
N MET A 288 1.77 12.08 -7.59
CA MET A 288 3.18 11.69 -7.50
C MET A 288 3.92 12.40 -6.37
N PRO A 289 3.77 13.73 -6.17
CA PRO A 289 4.46 14.42 -5.07
C PRO A 289 4.06 13.89 -3.68
N SER A 290 2.79 13.52 -3.49
CA SER A 290 2.32 12.93 -2.23
C SER A 290 2.84 11.52 -2.01
N LEU A 291 2.93 10.69 -3.07
CA LEU A 291 3.50 9.35 -2.98
C LEU A 291 4.99 9.37 -2.63
N ILE A 292 5.77 10.24 -3.29
CA ILE A 292 7.19 10.41 -3.00
C ILE A 292 7.42 10.95 -1.59
N ALA A 293 6.65 11.96 -1.17
CA ALA A 293 6.71 12.46 0.19
C ALA A 293 6.33 11.38 1.22
N GLY A 294 5.32 10.56 0.91
CA GLY A 294 4.93 9.43 1.75
C GLY A 294 6.03 8.39 1.92
N ILE A 295 6.68 7.98 0.83
CA ILE A 295 7.84 7.07 0.85
C ILE A 295 8.98 7.68 1.67
N GLY A 296 9.28 8.97 1.46
CA GLY A 296 10.31 9.68 2.22
C GLY A 296 10.00 9.75 3.72
N LEU A 297 8.76 10.06 4.10
CA LEU A 297 8.35 10.09 5.51
C LEU A 297 8.35 8.68 6.13
N THR A 298 7.97 7.64 5.38
CA THR A 298 8.09 6.25 5.84
C THR A 298 9.56 5.87 6.04
N LEU A 299 10.46 6.29 5.14
CA LEU A 299 11.90 6.07 5.32
C LEU A 299 12.42 6.78 6.58
N VAL A 300 12.03 8.03 6.82
CA VAL A 300 12.36 8.76 8.06
C VAL A 300 11.82 8.01 9.28
N ALA A 301 10.57 7.54 9.24
CA ALA A 301 9.99 6.74 10.31
C ALA A 301 10.80 5.46 10.58
N ILE A 302 11.23 4.75 9.53
CA ILE A 302 12.10 3.56 9.66
C ILE A 302 13.43 3.92 10.32
N LEU A 303 14.07 5.02 9.92
CA LEU A 303 15.36 5.45 10.46
C LEU A 303 15.27 5.89 11.92
N LEU A 304 14.15 6.50 12.32
CA LEU A 304 13.88 6.89 13.70
C LEU A 304 13.49 5.71 14.58
N THR A 305 12.71 4.77 14.05
CA THR A 305 12.19 3.64 14.82
C THR A 305 13.15 2.45 14.87
N GLN A 306 14.02 2.29 13.87
CA GLN A 306 15.03 1.22 13.78
C GLN A 306 14.46 -0.18 14.06
N PRO A 307 13.41 -0.59 13.30
CA PRO A 307 12.68 -1.80 13.60
C PRO A 307 13.57 -3.05 13.43
N ALA A 308 13.23 -4.11 14.14
CA ALA A 308 13.92 -5.39 14.02
C ALA A 308 14.00 -5.85 12.56
N TRP A 309 15.10 -6.53 12.23
CA TRP A 309 15.39 -7.08 10.90
C TRP A 309 15.47 -6.09 9.73
N ILE A 310 15.42 -4.77 9.96
CA ILE A 310 15.43 -3.80 8.86
C ILE A 310 16.71 -3.82 8.01
N ARG A 311 17.83 -4.36 8.54
CA ARG A 311 19.05 -4.62 7.76
C ARG A 311 18.84 -5.62 6.61
N ASN A 312 17.81 -6.46 6.68
CA ASN A 312 17.46 -7.40 5.62
C ASN A 312 16.74 -6.65 4.47
N PRO A 313 17.24 -6.74 3.22
CA PRO A 313 16.64 -6.05 2.07
C PRO A 313 15.14 -6.30 1.89
N LEU A 314 14.65 -7.53 2.11
CA LEU A 314 13.25 -7.88 1.94
C LEU A 314 12.36 -7.18 2.98
N THR A 315 12.83 -7.11 4.23
CA THR A 315 12.12 -6.40 5.32
C THR A 315 12.10 -4.90 5.10
N PHE A 316 13.18 -4.34 4.53
CA PHE A 316 13.20 -2.94 4.13
C PHE A 316 12.25 -2.67 2.95
N SER A 317 12.31 -3.50 1.91
CA SER A 317 11.52 -3.36 0.69
C SER A 317 10.02 -3.41 0.94
N ARG A 318 9.55 -4.22 1.90
CA ARG A 318 8.12 -4.35 2.23
C ARG A 318 7.54 -3.14 2.95
N TYR A 319 8.33 -2.41 3.74
CA TYR A 319 7.85 -1.17 4.38
C TYR A 319 7.73 0.00 3.40
N LEU A 320 8.52 -0.03 2.33
CA LEU A 320 8.47 0.95 1.24
C LEU A 320 7.83 0.35 -0.02
N LEU A 321 6.86 -0.56 0.14
CA LEU A 321 6.20 -1.24 -0.97
C LEU A 321 5.62 -0.29 -2.05
N PRO A 322 5.08 0.90 -1.71
CA PRO A 322 4.65 1.89 -2.71
C PRO A 322 5.77 2.39 -3.64
N MET A 323 7.04 2.11 -3.35
CA MET A 323 8.15 2.42 -4.25
C MET A 323 8.08 1.62 -5.56
N ILE A 324 7.58 0.38 -5.52
CA ILE A 324 7.48 -0.47 -6.72
C ILE A 324 6.69 0.21 -7.84
N PRO A 325 5.41 0.59 -7.66
CA PRO A 325 4.65 1.23 -8.73
C PRO A 325 5.23 2.56 -9.22
N LEU A 326 6.18 3.17 -8.50
CA LEU A 326 6.88 4.38 -8.94
C LEU A 326 8.11 4.08 -9.80
N LEU A 327 8.71 2.89 -9.61
CA LEU A 327 9.87 2.43 -10.37
C LEU A 327 9.49 1.80 -11.71
N LEU A 328 8.30 1.19 -11.81
CA LEU A 328 7.78 0.53 -13.02
C LEU A 328 7.17 1.54 -14.01
#